data_AF-A0A6A7K8Q6-F1
#
_entry.id   AF-A0A6A7K8Q6-F1
#
_cell.length_a   1.000
_cell.length_b   1.000
_cell.length_c   1.000
_cell.angle_alpha   90.00
_cell.angle_beta   90.00
_cell.angle_gamma   90.00
#
_symmetry.space_group_name_H-M   'P 1'
#
loop_
_entity.id
_entity.type
_entity.pdbx_description
1 polymer ?
#
loop_
_entity_poly.entity_id
_entity_poly.type
_entity_poly.pdbx_seq_one_letter_code
_entity_poly.pdbx_strand_id
1 'polypeptide(L)'
;MKKIVLLLFMTLIISVTIIGCTPDTEEIIDGVDEDIIDQPVDENNNDKPNDDRITSSGTFVGFADNNSFEVIDDQNGYIVFYKNGAYEDYSSLNLNAGDRIKTIYKREKEQNHVEKVEVLSQVDQEINLVTKNVNYVGLIDRNSFEVISDDENIALRYLSAEDKIESLDIDSNDLIEVTWYENEEGQLIVLWIEFD
;
A
#
# COMPACT_ATOMS: atom_id res chain seq x y z
N MET A 1 -32.03 5.03 37.15
CA MET A 1 -31.05 6.08 37.49
C MET A 1 -30.00 6.10 36.39
N LYS A 2 -29.94 7.16 35.57
CA LYS A 2 -28.95 7.27 34.47
C LYS A 2 -27.68 7.91 35.02
N LYS A 3 -26.54 7.23 34.92
CA LYS A 3 -25.23 7.79 35.25
C LYS A 3 -24.73 8.59 34.06
N ILE A 4 -24.48 9.89 34.27
CA ILE A 4 -23.82 10.76 33.31
C ILE A 4 -22.32 10.64 33.59
N VAL A 5 -21.56 10.14 32.62
CA VAL A 5 -20.10 10.12 32.64
C VAL A 5 -19.63 11.42 31.99
N LEU A 6 -18.97 12.26 32.78
CA LEU A 6 -18.40 13.53 32.34
C LEU A 6 -16.95 13.26 31.90
N LEU A 7 -16.70 13.25 30.59
CA LEU A 7 -15.34 13.10 30.04
C LEU A 7 -14.66 14.48 30.01
N LEU A 8 -13.54 14.61 30.72
CA LEU A 8 -12.73 15.83 30.78
C LEU A 8 -11.70 15.77 29.65
N PHE A 9 -11.89 16.54 28.58
CA PHE A 9 -10.89 16.69 27.51
C PHE A 9 -9.82 17.70 27.95
N MET A 10 -8.60 17.23 28.19
CA MET A 10 -7.44 18.07 28.44
C MET A 10 -6.68 18.25 27.13
N THR A 11 -6.80 19.43 26.51
CA THR A 11 -6.13 19.75 25.23
C THR A 11 -4.68 20.14 25.50
N LEU A 12 -3.73 19.33 25.03
CA LEU A 12 -2.31 19.63 25.03
C LEU A 12 -1.96 20.36 23.72
N ILE A 13 -1.46 21.60 23.81
CA ILE A 13 -0.99 22.37 22.65
C ILE A 13 0.53 22.24 22.59
N ILE A 14 1.04 21.47 21.62
CA ILE A 14 2.47 21.40 21.31
C ILE A 14 2.74 22.40 20.20
N SER A 15 3.61 23.38 20.46
CA SER A 15 4.10 24.33 19.47
C SER A 15 5.49 23.87 19.02
N VAL A 16 5.61 23.52 17.74
CA VAL A 16 6.89 23.14 17.11
C VAL A 16 7.46 24.37 16.42
N THR A 17 8.64 24.79 16.87
CA THR A 17 9.45 25.85 16.24
C THR A 17 10.37 25.22 15.20
N ILE A 18 10.20 25.60 13.93
CA ILE A 18 11.07 25.18 12.83
C ILE A 18 12.28 26.12 12.80
N ILE A 19 13.49 25.59 13.04
CA ILE A 19 14.76 26.29 12.81
C ILE A 19 15.26 25.86 11.43
N GLY A 20 15.14 26.75 10.45
CA GLY A 20 15.74 26.59 9.14
C GLY A 20 17.25 26.83 9.19
N CYS A 21 18.02 25.91 8.61
CA CYS A 21 19.43 26.10 8.31
C CYS A 21 19.67 25.66 6.86
N THR A 22 19.93 26.62 5.98
CA THR A 22 20.55 26.41 4.66
C THR A 22 22.00 26.85 4.74
N PRO A 23 22.92 26.02 4.27
CA PRO A 23 23.97 26.49 3.36
C PRO A 23 24.30 25.42 2.31
N ASP A 24 25.01 25.64 1.22
CA ASP A 24 25.47 26.82 0.50
C ASP A 24 25.81 26.30 -0.91
N THR A 25 25.79 27.20 -1.87
CA THR A 25 26.12 26.95 -3.28
C THR A 25 27.61 27.21 -3.49
N GLU A 26 28.33 26.33 -4.21
CA GLU A 26 29.61 26.55 -4.92
C GLU A 26 30.09 25.17 -5.44
N GLU A 27 30.81 24.95 -6.54
CA GLU A 27 31.40 25.78 -7.60
C GLU A 27 31.73 24.86 -8.81
N ILE A 28 32.11 25.51 -9.91
CA ILE A 28 32.38 25.09 -11.28
C ILE A 28 33.59 24.14 -11.43
N ILE A 29 33.56 23.20 -12.40
CA ILE A 29 34.78 22.79 -13.15
C ILE A 29 34.49 22.71 -14.66
N ASP A 30 35.31 23.47 -15.37
CA ASP A 30 35.47 23.63 -16.82
C ASP A 30 36.57 22.68 -17.36
N GLY A 31 36.53 22.32 -18.65
CA GLY A 31 37.58 21.54 -19.34
C GLY A 31 37.04 20.35 -20.17
N VAL A 32 36.71 20.50 -21.45
CA VAL A 32 37.61 20.40 -22.64
C VAL A 32 38.19 18.98 -22.83
N ASP A 33 37.71 18.24 -23.85
CA ASP A 33 38.43 18.12 -25.14
C ASP A 33 37.62 17.33 -26.17
N GLU A 34 37.73 17.78 -27.42
CA GLU A 34 37.11 17.20 -28.62
C GLU A 34 37.87 15.93 -29.05
N ASP A 35 37.14 14.85 -29.31
CA ASP A 35 37.57 13.84 -30.29
C ASP A 35 36.33 13.24 -30.96
N ILE A 36 36.04 13.76 -32.15
CA ILE A 36 34.95 13.32 -33.03
C ILE A 36 35.43 12.02 -33.71
N ILE A 37 34.99 10.87 -33.16
CA ILE A 37 35.09 9.58 -33.83
C ILE A 37 33.78 9.36 -34.60
N ASP A 38 33.86 9.56 -35.92
CA ASP A 38 32.78 9.32 -36.88
C ASP A 38 32.55 7.80 -37.00
N GLN A 39 31.63 7.26 -36.19
CA GLN A 39 31.18 5.88 -36.29
C GLN A 39 29.97 5.79 -37.25
N PRO A 40 29.91 4.76 -38.11
CA PRO A 40 28.79 4.56 -39.01
C PRO A 40 27.51 4.31 -38.22
N VAL A 41 26.51 5.17 -38.46
CA VAL A 41 25.16 5.07 -37.92
C VAL A 41 24.46 3.87 -38.57
N ASP A 42 24.40 2.75 -37.87
CA ASP A 42 23.46 1.68 -38.15
C ASP A 42 22.06 2.17 -37.73
N GLU A 43 21.33 2.79 -38.67
CA GLU A 43 19.90 3.07 -38.57
C GLU A 43 19.12 1.74 -38.58
N ASN A 44 19.10 1.06 -37.45
CA ASN A 44 18.07 0.06 -37.18
C ASN A 44 17.24 0.56 -36.01
N ASN A 45 16.45 1.59 -36.31
CA ASN A 45 15.53 2.24 -35.38
C ASN A 45 14.33 1.30 -35.13
N ASN A 46 14.57 0.24 -34.37
CA ASN A 46 13.52 -0.51 -33.67
C ASN A 46 13.01 0.38 -32.54
N ASP A 47 12.24 1.39 -32.92
CA ASP A 47 11.49 2.25 -32.01
C ASP A 47 10.45 1.36 -31.31
N LYS A 48 10.90 0.69 -30.25
CA LYS A 48 10.06 -0.13 -29.41
C LYS A 48 9.06 0.86 -28.79
N PRO A 49 7.74 0.68 -29.00
CA PRO A 49 6.77 1.60 -28.41
C PRO A 49 7.05 1.68 -26.92
N ASN A 50 7.24 2.91 -26.43
CA ASN A 50 7.47 3.18 -25.02
C ASN A 50 6.21 2.71 -24.27
N ASP A 51 6.28 1.52 -23.68
CA ASP A 51 5.17 0.93 -22.95
C ASP A 51 5.14 1.58 -21.57
N ASP A 52 4.33 2.62 -21.43
CA ASP A 52 4.10 3.41 -20.22
C ASP A 52 3.23 2.67 -19.17
N ARG A 53 2.95 1.38 -19.40
CA ARG A 53 2.19 0.53 -18.49
C ARG A 53 2.97 0.21 -17.23
N ILE A 54 2.27 0.30 -16.10
CA ILE A 54 2.73 -0.14 -14.79
C ILE A 54 2.03 -1.45 -14.46
N THR A 55 2.77 -2.39 -13.86
CA THR A 55 2.23 -3.66 -13.35
C THR A 55 2.37 -3.68 -11.84
N SER A 56 1.29 -4.02 -11.15
CA SER A 56 1.18 -4.09 -9.70
C SER A 56 0.44 -5.37 -9.31
N SER A 57 0.76 -5.91 -8.13
CA SER A 57 0.03 -7.03 -7.53
C SER A 57 -0.43 -6.62 -6.15
N GLY A 58 -1.58 -7.14 -5.73
CA GLY A 58 -2.13 -6.82 -4.43
C GLY A 58 -3.36 -7.61 -4.07
N THR A 59 -3.95 -7.26 -2.94
CA THR A 59 -5.20 -7.85 -2.44
C THR A 59 -6.37 -6.95 -2.79
N PHE A 60 -7.34 -7.48 -3.53
CA PHE A 60 -8.58 -6.77 -3.85
C PHE A 60 -9.36 -6.50 -2.56
N VAL A 61 -9.75 -5.25 -2.35
CA VAL A 61 -10.51 -4.81 -1.18
C VAL A 61 -12.00 -4.78 -1.51
N GLY A 62 -12.36 -4.14 -2.62
CA GLY A 62 -13.74 -3.95 -3.01
C GLY A 62 -13.91 -2.90 -4.11
N PHE A 63 -15.13 -2.74 -4.58
CA PHE A 63 -15.50 -1.64 -5.47
C PHE A 63 -15.84 -0.41 -4.63
N ALA A 64 -15.12 0.70 -4.86
CA ALA A 64 -15.43 1.98 -4.22
C ALA A 64 -16.67 2.63 -4.86
N ASP A 65 -16.84 2.46 -6.17
CA ASP A 65 -18.06 2.81 -6.90
C ASP A 65 -18.18 1.96 -8.19
N ASN A 66 -19.09 2.34 -9.09
CA ASN A 66 -19.29 1.63 -10.36
C ASN A 66 -18.11 1.74 -11.33
N ASN A 67 -17.15 2.64 -11.08
CA ASN A 67 -16.05 3.01 -11.96
C ASN A 67 -14.68 2.91 -11.28
N SER A 68 -14.59 2.41 -10.06
CA SER A 68 -13.34 2.28 -9.34
C SER A 68 -13.36 1.13 -8.35
N PHE A 69 -12.16 0.63 -8.05
CA PHE A 69 -11.97 -0.40 -7.03
C PHE A 69 -10.67 -0.15 -6.28
N GLU A 70 -10.60 -0.73 -5.09
CA GLU A 70 -9.52 -0.58 -4.14
C GLU A 70 -8.70 -1.87 -4.06
N VAL A 71 -7.38 -1.69 -3.97
CA VAL A 71 -6.41 -2.77 -3.80
C VAL A 71 -5.41 -2.34 -2.74
N ILE A 72 -5.05 -3.28 -1.86
CA ILE A 72 -3.84 -3.15 -1.05
C ILE A 72 -2.70 -3.72 -1.90
N ASP A 73 -1.95 -2.82 -2.54
CA ASP A 73 -0.78 -3.14 -3.36
C ASP A 73 0.38 -3.59 -2.48
N ASP A 74 1.11 -4.61 -2.94
CA ASP A 74 2.21 -5.23 -2.20
C ASP A 74 3.36 -4.23 -1.89
N GLN A 75 3.46 -3.10 -2.63
CA GLN A 75 4.57 -2.15 -2.50
C GLN A 75 4.13 -0.77 -2.01
N ASN A 76 2.93 -0.33 -2.40
CA ASN A 76 2.48 1.05 -2.21
C ASN A 76 1.26 1.17 -1.30
N GLY A 77 0.77 0.06 -0.71
CA GLY A 77 -0.39 0.07 0.17
C GLY A 77 -1.69 0.32 -0.59
N TYR A 78 -2.59 1.10 0.00
CA TYR A 78 -3.90 1.36 -0.61
C TYR A 78 -3.80 2.14 -1.93
N ILE A 79 -4.21 1.50 -3.03
CA ILE A 79 -4.33 2.11 -4.35
C ILE A 79 -5.79 2.05 -4.81
N VAL A 80 -6.29 3.19 -5.28
CA VAL A 80 -7.55 3.26 -6.04
C VAL A 80 -7.24 3.17 -7.53
N PHE A 81 -7.96 2.27 -8.18
CA PHE A 81 -7.89 2.02 -9.61
C PHE A 81 -9.19 2.44 -10.28
N TYR A 82 -9.09 3.17 -11.38
CA TYR A 82 -10.23 3.69 -12.15
C TYR A 82 -10.39 2.91 -13.46
N LYS A 83 -11.62 2.51 -13.79
CA LYS A 83 -11.92 1.83 -15.05
C LYS A 83 -11.60 2.77 -16.23
N ASN A 84 -10.93 2.27 -17.27
CA ASN A 84 -10.68 3.04 -18.49
C ASN A 84 -11.67 2.63 -19.61
N GLY A 85 -12.59 3.52 -19.98
CA GLY A 85 -13.44 3.35 -21.17
C GLY A 85 -14.38 2.13 -21.16
N ALA A 86 -14.99 1.87 -22.31
CA ALA A 86 -15.99 0.82 -22.51
C ALA A 86 -15.34 -0.50 -22.95
N TYR A 87 -14.67 -1.23 -22.06
CA TYR A 87 -14.33 -2.64 -22.34
C TYR A 87 -14.17 -3.47 -21.06
N GLU A 88 -14.87 -4.61 -21.08
CA GLU A 88 -15.08 -5.68 -20.08
C GLU A 88 -15.28 -5.27 -18.61
N ASP A 89 -16.54 -5.41 -18.22
CA ASP A 89 -17.03 -5.23 -16.87
C ASP A 89 -16.27 -6.19 -15.93
N TYR A 90 -15.39 -5.65 -15.08
CA TYR A 90 -14.68 -6.42 -14.04
C TYR A 90 -15.65 -7.23 -13.15
N SER A 91 -16.94 -6.91 -13.20
CA SER A 91 -18.03 -7.74 -12.66
C SER A 91 -17.98 -9.20 -13.12
N SER A 92 -17.45 -9.48 -14.31
CA SER A 92 -17.28 -10.84 -14.86
C SER A 92 -16.16 -11.64 -14.20
N LEU A 93 -15.20 -10.98 -13.54
CA LEU A 93 -14.09 -11.65 -12.85
C LEU A 93 -14.53 -12.29 -11.52
N ASN A 94 -15.75 -12.00 -11.04
CA ASN A 94 -16.27 -12.48 -9.75
C ASN A 94 -15.25 -12.28 -8.61
N LEU A 95 -14.71 -11.05 -8.51
CA LEU A 95 -13.75 -10.70 -7.48
C LEU A 95 -14.42 -10.62 -6.10
N ASN A 96 -13.79 -11.25 -5.11
CA ASN A 96 -14.14 -11.12 -3.71
C ASN A 96 -13.05 -10.33 -2.98
N ALA A 97 -13.44 -9.61 -1.92
CA ALA A 97 -12.45 -9.04 -0.99
C ALA A 97 -11.48 -10.16 -0.55
N GLY A 98 -10.18 -9.88 -0.55
CA GLY A 98 -9.15 -10.88 -0.27
C GLY A 98 -8.54 -11.56 -1.49
N ASP A 99 -9.17 -11.49 -2.66
CA ASP A 99 -8.59 -12.06 -3.88
C ASP A 99 -7.25 -11.40 -4.21
N ARG A 100 -6.23 -12.21 -4.54
CA ARG A 100 -4.95 -11.71 -5.04
C ARG A 100 -5.10 -11.44 -6.52
N ILE A 101 -4.84 -10.20 -6.92
CA ILE A 101 -4.93 -9.76 -8.31
C ILE A 101 -3.65 -9.10 -8.77
N LYS A 102 -3.45 -9.11 -10.08
CA LYS A 102 -2.42 -8.34 -10.78
C LYS A 102 -3.09 -7.34 -11.69
N THR A 103 -2.71 -6.08 -11.55
CA THR A 103 -3.28 -4.95 -12.28
C THR A 103 -2.24 -4.37 -13.23
N ILE A 104 -2.61 -4.23 -14.50
CA ILE A 104 -1.84 -3.47 -15.50
C ILE A 104 -2.59 -2.17 -15.76
N TYR A 105 -1.91 -1.05 -15.55
CA TYR A 105 -2.54 0.27 -15.57
C TYR A 105 -1.61 1.35 -16.11
N LYS A 106 -2.19 2.51 -16.42
CA LYS A 106 -1.48 3.74 -16.77
C LYS A 106 -1.79 4.83 -15.77
N ARG A 107 -0.81 5.69 -15.48
CA ARG A 107 -1.02 6.87 -14.64
C ARG A 107 -1.27 8.09 -15.52
N GLU A 108 -2.49 8.60 -15.53
CA GLU A 108 -2.87 9.82 -16.25
C GLU A 108 -3.54 10.79 -15.28
N LYS A 109 -3.12 12.06 -15.28
CA LYS A 109 -3.70 13.11 -14.41
C LYS A 109 -3.84 12.66 -12.94
N GLU A 110 -2.81 12.00 -12.42
CA GLU A 110 -2.76 11.49 -11.03
C GLU A 110 -3.76 10.34 -10.73
N GLN A 111 -4.40 9.76 -11.73
CA GLN A 111 -5.29 8.62 -11.60
C GLN A 111 -4.66 7.35 -12.20
N ASN A 112 -4.88 6.21 -11.54
CA ASN A 112 -4.42 4.91 -12.01
C ASN A 112 -5.52 4.27 -12.86
N HIS A 113 -5.43 4.42 -14.19
CA HIS A 113 -6.40 3.89 -15.14
C HIS A 113 -6.07 2.46 -15.53
N VAL A 114 -6.95 1.53 -15.19
CA VAL A 114 -6.72 0.10 -15.42
C VAL A 114 -6.94 -0.26 -16.87
N GLU A 115 -6.01 -1.03 -17.42
CA GLU A 115 -6.14 -1.67 -18.73
C GLU A 115 -6.48 -3.15 -18.60
N LYS A 116 -5.94 -3.84 -17.58
CA LYS A 116 -6.17 -5.27 -17.36
C LYS A 116 -6.09 -5.65 -15.89
N VAL A 117 -6.95 -6.57 -15.48
CA VAL A 117 -6.87 -7.28 -14.20
C VAL A 117 -6.73 -8.78 -14.47
N GLU A 118 -5.78 -9.41 -13.81
CA GLU A 118 -5.58 -10.87 -13.80
C GLU A 118 -5.78 -11.37 -12.37
N VAL A 119 -6.64 -12.38 -12.18
CA VAL A 119 -6.81 -13.02 -10.88
C VAL A 119 -5.66 -14.01 -10.67
N LEU A 120 -4.88 -13.80 -9.61
CA LEU A 120 -3.75 -14.67 -9.25
C LEU A 120 -4.17 -15.79 -8.30
N SER A 121 -5.04 -15.47 -7.34
CA SER A 121 -5.62 -16.42 -6.39
C SER A 121 -6.97 -15.90 -5.92
N GLN A 122 -7.93 -16.79 -5.72
CA GLN A 122 -9.22 -16.45 -5.15
C GLN A 122 -9.31 -16.93 -3.71
N VAL A 123 -10.02 -16.19 -2.87
CA VAL A 123 -10.51 -16.70 -1.59
C VAL A 123 -11.81 -17.49 -1.83
N ASP A 124 -11.96 -18.60 -1.12
CA ASP A 124 -13.12 -19.49 -1.28
C ASP A 124 -14.43 -18.90 -0.70
N GLN A 125 -14.31 -17.82 0.10
CA GLN A 125 -15.42 -17.14 0.76
C GLN A 125 -15.19 -15.62 0.81
N GLU A 126 -16.28 -14.88 0.87
CA GLU A 126 -16.26 -13.44 1.14
C GLU A 126 -15.66 -13.20 2.54
N ILE A 127 -14.59 -12.42 2.62
CA ILE A 127 -13.95 -12.07 3.88
C ILE A 127 -14.39 -10.68 4.34
N ASN A 128 -14.47 -10.49 5.66
CA ASN A 128 -14.70 -9.19 6.26
C ASN A 128 -13.35 -8.55 6.62
N LEU A 129 -13.00 -7.48 5.91
CA LEU A 129 -11.80 -6.69 6.19
C LEU A 129 -12.05 -5.74 7.37
N VAL A 130 -11.09 -5.66 8.28
CA VAL A 130 -11.09 -4.75 9.42
C VAL A 130 -9.83 -3.91 9.35
N THR A 131 -9.99 -2.58 9.23
CA THR A 131 -8.90 -1.60 9.31
C THR A 131 -9.01 -0.83 10.62
N LYS A 132 -7.93 -0.76 11.39
CA LYS A 132 -7.94 -0.09 12.70
C LYS A 132 -6.56 0.36 13.17
N ASN A 133 -6.55 1.49 13.89
CA ASN A 133 -5.42 1.91 14.71
C ASN A 133 -5.33 1.05 15.98
N VAL A 134 -4.17 0.43 16.20
CA VAL A 134 -3.88 -0.48 17.32
C VAL A 134 -2.50 -0.14 17.90
N ASN A 135 -2.25 -0.49 19.17
CA ASN A 135 -0.90 -0.33 19.75
C ASN A 135 -0.11 -1.62 19.54
N TYR A 136 1.05 -1.53 18.90
CA TYR A 136 1.96 -2.65 18.73
C TYR A 136 2.50 -3.11 20.07
N VAL A 137 2.47 -4.42 20.36
CA VAL A 137 3.03 -4.95 21.61
C VAL A 137 4.40 -5.56 21.35
N GLY A 138 4.50 -6.45 20.37
CA GLY A 138 5.73 -7.16 20.03
C GLY A 138 5.50 -8.38 19.15
N LEU A 139 6.60 -9.00 18.71
CA LEU A 139 6.57 -10.27 17.98
C LEU A 139 6.20 -11.43 18.91
N ILE A 140 5.34 -12.32 18.42
CA ILE A 140 5.08 -13.62 19.05
C ILE A 140 6.05 -14.65 18.47
N ASP A 141 6.15 -14.68 17.14
CA ASP A 141 7.10 -15.48 16.38
C ASP A 141 7.44 -14.81 15.03
N ARG A 142 8.05 -15.57 14.09
CA ARG A 142 8.48 -15.06 12.78
C ARG A 142 7.34 -14.70 11.83
N ASN A 143 6.10 -15.11 12.11
CA ASN A 143 4.96 -14.88 11.25
C ASN A 143 3.77 -14.23 11.97
N SER A 144 3.94 -13.87 13.24
CA SER A 144 2.86 -13.32 14.05
C SER A 144 3.35 -12.32 15.08
N PHE A 145 2.48 -11.38 15.40
CA PHE A 145 2.71 -10.33 16.38
C PHE A 145 1.45 -10.06 17.20
N GLU A 146 1.64 -9.40 18.33
CA GLU A 146 0.57 -9.03 19.25
C GLU A 146 0.32 -7.53 19.17
N VAL A 147 -0.96 -7.13 19.23
CA VAL A 147 -1.40 -5.73 19.32
C VAL A 147 -2.51 -5.58 20.35
N ILE A 148 -2.69 -4.37 20.86
CA ILE A 148 -3.83 -3.99 21.72
C ILE A 148 -4.88 -3.27 20.87
N SER A 149 -6.09 -3.83 20.82
CA SER A 149 -7.26 -3.30 20.12
C SER A 149 -8.48 -3.37 21.05
N ASP A 150 -9.18 -2.25 21.28
CA ASP A 150 -10.32 -2.17 22.22
C ASP A 150 -10.04 -2.76 23.61
N ASP A 151 -8.86 -2.46 24.18
CA ASP A 151 -8.40 -2.99 25.47
C ASP A 151 -8.19 -4.52 25.52
N GLU A 152 -8.19 -5.19 24.36
CA GLU A 152 -7.91 -6.62 24.23
C GLU A 152 -6.59 -6.86 23.49
N ASN A 153 -5.83 -7.86 23.93
CA ASN A 153 -4.68 -8.35 23.19
C ASN A 153 -5.15 -9.30 22.10
N ILE A 154 -4.79 -9.03 20.85
CA ILE A 154 -5.07 -9.90 19.72
C ILE A 154 -3.77 -10.31 19.04
N ALA A 155 -3.71 -11.57 18.61
CA ALA A 155 -2.60 -12.11 17.84
C ALA A 155 -2.93 -12.01 16.35
N LEU A 156 -2.05 -11.37 15.61
CA LEU A 156 -2.16 -11.12 14.18
C LEU A 156 -1.08 -11.91 13.44
N ARG A 157 -1.44 -12.53 12.32
CA ARG A 157 -0.55 -13.38 11.52
C ARG A 157 -0.39 -12.83 10.11
N TYR A 158 0.82 -12.77 9.58
CA TYR A 158 1.02 -12.34 8.19
C TYR A 158 0.44 -13.36 7.20
N LEU A 159 -0.16 -12.85 6.13
CA LEU A 159 -0.50 -13.68 4.97
C LEU A 159 0.77 -14.25 4.30
N SER A 160 1.82 -13.42 4.16
CA SER A 160 3.10 -13.79 3.57
C SER A 160 4.28 -13.46 4.50
N ALA A 161 5.32 -14.29 4.45
CA ALA A 161 6.53 -14.09 5.25
C ALA A 161 7.45 -12.98 4.71
N GLU A 162 7.09 -12.31 3.61
CA GLU A 162 7.86 -11.22 3.03
C GLU A 162 7.49 -9.85 3.64
N ASP A 163 6.32 -9.73 4.26
CA ASP A 163 5.75 -8.47 4.79
C ASP A 163 6.04 -8.26 6.29
N LYS A 164 7.24 -8.64 6.74
CA LYS A 164 7.52 -8.75 8.19
C LYS A 164 7.81 -7.40 8.85
N ILE A 165 7.15 -7.15 9.98
CA ILE A 165 7.46 -6.03 10.89
C ILE A 165 8.91 -6.02 11.41
N GLU A 166 9.65 -7.15 11.35
CA GLU A 166 11.09 -7.16 11.69
C GLU A 166 11.92 -6.20 10.81
N SER A 167 11.45 -5.85 9.60
CA SER A 167 12.07 -4.83 8.76
C SER A 167 11.55 -3.42 9.01
N LEU A 168 10.51 -3.28 9.82
CA LEU A 168 9.88 -2.01 10.16
C LEU A 168 10.42 -1.56 11.51
N ASP A 169 10.85 -0.31 11.63
CA ASP A 169 11.42 0.27 12.85
C ASP A 169 10.30 0.64 13.84
N ILE A 170 9.54 -0.37 14.27
CA ILE A 170 8.35 -0.21 15.13
C ILE A 170 8.69 -0.68 16.54
N ASP A 171 8.56 0.23 17.49
CA ASP A 171 8.79 0.00 18.91
C ASP A 171 7.49 -0.41 19.64
N SER A 172 7.66 -1.04 20.80
CA SER A 172 6.52 -1.42 21.64
C SER A 172 5.74 -0.20 22.12
N ASN A 173 4.41 -0.27 21.98
CA ASN A 173 3.40 0.76 22.16
C ASN A 173 3.30 1.81 21.03
N ASP A 174 4.00 1.62 19.92
CA ASP A 174 3.75 2.45 18.74
C ASP A 174 2.33 2.23 18.23
N LEU A 175 1.70 3.33 17.83
CA LEU A 175 0.39 3.29 17.21
C LEU A 175 0.56 2.98 15.73
N ILE A 176 -0.05 1.89 15.28
CA ILE A 176 -0.01 1.44 13.89
C ILE A 176 -1.42 1.25 13.36
N GLU A 177 -1.65 1.52 12.08
CA GLU A 177 -2.88 1.15 11.39
C GLU A 177 -2.70 -0.21 10.74
N VAL A 178 -3.59 -1.15 11.05
CA VAL A 178 -3.51 -2.51 10.52
C VAL A 178 -4.80 -2.86 9.83
N THR A 179 -4.69 -3.51 8.67
CA THR A 179 -5.81 -4.16 7.99
C THR A 179 -5.68 -5.66 8.04
N TRP A 180 -6.70 -6.34 8.54
CA TRP A 180 -6.74 -7.80 8.65
C TRP A 180 -8.12 -8.38 8.34
N TYR A 181 -8.20 -9.70 8.22
CA TYR A 181 -9.45 -10.46 8.17
C TYR A 181 -9.35 -11.73 9.02
N GLU A 182 -10.49 -12.34 9.35
CA GLU A 182 -10.53 -13.64 10.02
C GLU A 182 -10.76 -14.76 8.99
N ASN A 183 -9.89 -15.76 8.96
CA ASN A 183 -10.06 -16.92 8.08
C ASN A 183 -10.99 -17.98 8.69
N GLU A 184 -11.27 -19.07 7.95
CA GLU A 184 -12.16 -20.15 8.42
C GLU A 184 -11.66 -20.88 9.68
N GLU A 185 -10.36 -20.81 9.98
CA GLU A 185 -9.76 -21.38 11.18
C GLU A 185 -9.84 -20.45 12.41
N GLY A 186 -10.44 -19.26 12.25
CA GLY A 186 -10.52 -18.24 13.30
C GLY A 186 -9.20 -17.48 13.52
N GLN A 187 -8.29 -17.51 12.55
CA GLN A 187 -7.02 -16.79 12.60
C GLN A 187 -7.18 -15.40 12.01
N LEU A 188 -6.60 -14.39 12.66
CA LEU A 188 -6.56 -13.03 12.15
C LEU A 188 -5.34 -12.85 11.23
N ILE A 189 -5.61 -12.67 9.94
CA ILE A 189 -4.62 -12.59 8.88
C ILE A 189 -4.43 -11.13 8.44
N VAL A 190 -3.22 -10.63 8.61
CA VAL A 190 -2.82 -9.27 8.24
C VAL A 190 -2.58 -9.17 6.73
N LEU A 191 -3.13 -8.11 6.16
CA LEU A 191 -2.97 -7.72 4.76
C LEU A 191 -2.11 -6.46 4.61
N TRP A 192 -2.18 -5.52 5.56
CA TRP A 192 -1.46 -4.26 5.50
C TRP A 192 -1.13 -3.74 6.90
N ILE A 193 0.03 -3.09 7.01
CA ILE A 193 0.45 -2.36 8.21
C ILE A 193 0.98 -1.00 7.73
N GLU A 194 0.49 0.07 8.33
CA GLU A 194 0.94 1.44 8.14
C GLU A 194 1.33 2.06 9.48
N PHE A 195 2.38 2.86 9.49
CA PHE A 195 2.92 3.51 10.69
C PHE A 195 3.52 4.86 10.29
N ASP A 196 3.38 5.85 11.16
CA ASP A 196 3.86 7.23 10.97
C ASP A 196 5.34 7.41 11.33
#